data_AF-A0A2I1K4X6-F1
#
_entry.id   AF-A0A2I1K4X6-F1
#
_cell.length_a   1.000
_cell.length_b   1.000
_cell.length_c   1.000
_cell.angle_alpha   90.00
_cell.angle_beta   90.00
_cell.angle_gamma   90.00
#
_symmetry.space_group_name_H-M   'P 1'
#
loop_
_entity.id
_entity.type
_entity.pdbx_description
1 polymer ?
#
loop_
_entity_poly.entity_id
_entity_poly.type
_entity_poly.pdbx_seq_one_letter_code
_entity_poly.pdbx_strand_id
1 'polypeptide(L)'
;MPKVTLYKQDGTENGQIELNDAIFGIEPNESVVFDAVIMQRASMRQGTHAVKNRSQVRGGGRKPWRQKGTGRARQGSIRSPQWVGGGVVFGPTPRSYAYKLPKKVRRLAIRSALSMKAAEDQIKVIEGLAFEAPKTKAFKDILTNLNLGKTLVVLEGDNDNAYLSARNLPNVKVIDEHNVNVLDVVNYDTILITKQALETVEEALA
;
A
#
# COMPACT_ATOMS: atom_id res chain seq x y z
N MET A 1 7.43 12.14 25.18
CA MET A 1 7.66 12.80 23.87
C MET A 1 8.99 12.32 23.31
N PRO A 2 8.97 11.45 22.30
CA PRO A 2 10.18 11.02 21.61
C PRO A 2 10.84 12.22 20.93
N LYS A 3 12.18 12.30 20.98
CA LYS A 3 12.97 13.35 20.34
C LYS A 3 13.66 12.77 19.11
N VAL A 4 13.57 13.48 18.00
CA VAL A 4 14.22 13.08 16.75
C VAL A 4 15.15 14.19 16.29
N THR A 5 16.30 13.81 15.74
CA THR A 5 17.26 14.75 15.15
C THR A 5 16.69 15.42 13.91
N LEU A 6 16.80 16.74 13.86
CA LEU A 6 16.47 17.53 12.68
C LEU A 6 17.72 17.60 11.79
N TYR A 7 17.57 17.31 10.51
CA TYR A 7 18.64 17.40 9.53
C TYR A 7 18.40 18.58 8.57
N LYS A 8 19.49 19.20 8.10
CA LYS A 8 19.48 20.05 6.91
C LYS A 8 19.55 19.20 5.65
N GLN A 9 19.26 19.83 4.51
CA GLN A 9 19.42 19.21 3.20
C GLN A 9 20.85 18.70 2.94
N ASP A 10 21.85 19.32 3.55
CA ASP A 10 23.26 18.91 3.46
C ASP A 10 23.59 17.64 4.27
N GLY A 11 22.67 17.15 5.10
CA GLY A 11 22.86 16.01 6.00
C GLY A 11 23.45 16.37 7.36
N THR A 12 23.69 17.66 7.64
CA THR A 12 24.15 18.13 8.95
C THR A 12 22.98 18.25 9.94
N GLU A 13 23.26 18.02 11.22
CA GLU A 13 22.26 18.14 12.28
C GLU A 13 21.95 19.62 12.57
N ASN A 14 20.66 19.92 12.75
CA ASN A 14 20.12 21.25 13.04
C ASN A 14 19.24 21.22 14.30
N GLY A 15 19.68 20.50 15.33
CA GLY A 15 18.97 20.37 16.60
C GLY A 15 18.03 19.17 16.66
N GLN A 16 17.08 19.23 17.58
CA GLN A 16 16.10 18.16 17.84
C GLN A 16 14.68 18.71 17.79
N ILE A 17 13.76 17.89 17.28
CA ILE A 17 12.33 18.14 17.31
C ILE A 17 11.68 17.14 18.27
N GLU A 18 10.75 17.63 19.08
CA GLU A 18 9.92 16.80 19.94
C GLU A 18 8.69 16.35 19.16
N LEU A 19 8.47 15.03 19.11
CA LEU A 19 7.30 14.43 18.45
C LEU A 19 6.14 14.30 19.44
N ASN A 20 4.91 14.41 18.93
CA ASN A 20 3.71 14.23 19.74
C ASN A 20 3.61 12.79 20.31
N ASP A 21 3.61 12.67 21.63
CA ASP A 21 3.57 11.40 22.36
C ASP A 21 2.32 10.58 22.06
N ALA A 22 1.17 11.24 21.81
CA ALA A 22 -0.09 10.58 21.52
C ALA A 22 -0.13 9.89 20.13
N ILE A 23 0.86 10.18 19.28
CA ILE A 23 0.96 9.65 17.91
C ILE A 23 2.18 8.73 17.79
N PHE A 24 3.35 9.23 18.24
CA PHE A 24 4.64 8.55 18.06
C PHE A 24 5.12 7.81 19.32
N GLY A 25 4.52 8.06 20.49
CA GLY A 25 4.92 7.46 21.78
C GLY A 25 3.91 6.47 22.36
N ILE A 26 2.91 6.03 21.59
CA ILE A 26 1.91 5.07 22.08
C ILE A 26 2.44 3.64 22.11
N GLU A 27 1.91 2.79 22.99
CA GLU A 27 2.18 1.35 22.90
C GLU A 27 1.55 0.79 21.60
N PRO A 28 2.36 0.25 20.66
CA PRO A 28 1.82 -0.16 19.37
C PRO A 28 0.92 -1.39 19.46
N ASN A 29 -0.20 -1.39 18.72
CA ASN A 29 -1.07 -2.56 18.61
C ASN A 29 -0.79 -3.32 17.30
N GLU A 30 -0.01 -4.39 17.39
CA GLU A 30 0.39 -5.22 16.24
C GLU A 30 -0.78 -5.85 15.49
N SER A 31 -1.81 -6.32 16.20
CA SER A 31 -2.98 -6.97 15.57
C SER A 31 -3.75 -5.99 14.68
N VAL A 32 -3.92 -4.76 15.14
CA VAL A 32 -4.60 -3.70 14.38
C VAL A 32 -3.78 -3.25 13.16
N VAL A 33 -2.44 -3.21 13.29
CA VAL A 33 -1.53 -2.97 12.15
C VAL A 33 -1.67 -4.09 11.12
N PHE A 34 -1.66 -5.36 11.56
CA PHE A 34 -1.83 -6.52 10.69
C PHE A 34 -3.15 -6.46 9.91
N ASP A 35 -4.28 -6.23 10.60
CA ASP A 35 -5.59 -6.13 9.97
C ASP A 35 -5.64 -4.99 8.94
N ALA A 36 -5.04 -3.84 9.25
CA ALA A 36 -4.97 -2.70 8.33
C ALA A 36 -4.15 -3.04 7.08
N VAL A 37 -3.02 -3.74 7.22
CA VAL A 37 -2.19 -4.21 6.10
C VAL A 37 -2.95 -5.20 5.22
N ILE A 38 -3.61 -6.21 5.81
CA ILE A 38 -4.40 -7.18 5.04
C ILE A 38 -5.54 -6.49 4.31
N MET A 39 -6.24 -5.55 4.97
CA MET A 39 -7.32 -4.77 4.37
C MET A 39 -6.85 -3.95 3.19
N GLN A 40 -5.72 -3.24 3.32
CA GLN A 40 -5.19 -2.40 2.24
C GLN A 40 -4.72 -3.27 1.07
N ARG A 41 -4.02 -4.39 1.33
CA ARG A 41 -3.61 -5.35 0.30
C ARG A 41 -4.80 -5.99 -0.43
N ALA A 42 -5.85 -6.35 0.29
CA ALA A 42 -7.07 -6.88 -0.32
C ALA A 42 -7.77 -5.83 -1.19
N SER A 43 -7.80 -4.57 -0.73
CA SER A 43 -8.45 -3.46 -1.43
C SER A 43 -7.74 -3.04 -2.73
N MET A 44 -6.43 -3.29 -2.85
CA MET A 44 -5.68 -3.06 -4.09
C MET A 44 -5.96 -4.09 -5.19
N ARG A 45 -6.68 -5.19 -4.91
CA ARG A 45 -6.96 -6.23 -5.90
C ARG A 45 -8.10 -5.80 -6.83
N GLN A 46 -7.83 -5.78 -8.14
CA GLN A 46 -8.82 -5.38 -9.15
C GLN A 46 -9.97 -6.38 -9.34
N GLY A 47 -9.72 -7.68 -9.18
CA GLY A 47 -10.78 -8.70 -9.21
C GLY A 47 -11.35 -9.04 -10.59
N THR A 48 -10.57 -8.88 -11.67
CA THR A 48 -10.99 -9.06 -13.08
C THR A 48 -10.96 -10.50 -13.61
N HIS A 49 -10.89 -11.49 -12.72
CA HIS A 49 -10.84 -12.91 -13.10
C HIS A 49 -12.23 -13.45 -13.42
N ALA A 50 -12.39 -14.08 -14.58
CA ALA A 50 -13.65 -14.68 -15.00
C ALA A 50 -13.42 -15.96 -15.82
N VAL A 51 -14.29 -16.94 -15.66
CA VAL A 51 -14.41 -18.09 -16.56
C VAL A 51 -15.84 -18.27 -17.05
N LYS A 52 -16.01 -18.96 -18.17
CA LYS A 52 -17.34 -19.27 -18.70
C LYS A 52 -17.92 -20.49 -18.01
N ASN A 53 -19.04 -20.30 -17.33
CA ASN A 53 -19.85 -21.42 -16.84
C ASN A 53 -20.56 -22.13 -18.01
N ARG A 54 -21.21 -23.26 -17.73
CA ARG A 54 -21.93 -24.06 -18.75
C ARG A 54 -22.90 -23.24 -19.62
N SER A 55 -23.59 -22.26 -19.03
CA SER A 55 -24.54 -21.40 -19.75
C SER A 55 -23.87 -20.37 -20.66
N GLN A 56 -22.67 -19.90 -20.30
CA GLN A 56 -21.92 -18.87 -21.03
C GLN A 56 -21.08 -19.45 -22.17
N VAL A 57 -20.78 -20.75 -22.16
CA VAL A 57 -20.11 -21.43 -23.28
C VAL A 57 -21.06 -21.50 -24.49
N ARG A 58 -20.57 -21.13 -25.68
CA ARG A 58 -21.32 -21.18 -26.94
C ARG A 58 -21.59 -22.64 -27.35
N GLY A 59 -22.78 -22.93 -27.88
CA GLY A 59 -23.18 -24.25 -28.38
C GLY A 59 -24.22 -24.95 -27.50
N GLY A 60 -24.36 -26.27 -27.63
CA GLY A 60 -25.35 -27.06 -26.88
C GLY A 60 -26.81 -26.85 -27.31
N GLY A 61 -27.75 -26.98 -26.36
CA GLY A 61 -29.20 -26.84 -26.61
C GLY A 61 -29.88 -28.17 -26.94
N ARG A 62 -29.43 -28.86 -27.99
CA ARG A 62 -29.93 -30.20 -28.33
C ARG A 62 -29.28 -31.28 -27.45
N LYS A 63 -30.08 -32.24 -26.99
CA LYS A 63 -29.58 -33.44 -26.31
C LYS A 63 -28.68 -34.25 -27.26
N PRO A 64 -27.44 -34.61 -26.90
CA PRO A 64 -26.52 -35.29 -27.81
C PRO A 64 -27.06 -36.62 -28.37
N TRP A 65 -27.78 -37.40 -27.55
CA TRP A 65 -28.46 -38.63 -27.96
C TRP A 65 -29.64 -38.97 -27.03
N ARG A 66 -30.50 -39.90 -27.45
CA ARG A 66 -31.64 -40.39 -26.66
C ARG A 66 -31.20 -41.04 -25.34
N GLN A 67 -32.07 -41.01 -24.32
CA GLN A 67 -31.73 -41.42 -22.94
C GLN A 67 -31.35 -42.92 -22.79
N LYS A 68 -31.87 -43.78 -23.65
CA LYS A 68 -31.71 -45.25 -23.60
C LYS A 68 -31.54 -45.81 -25.03
N GLY A 69 -31.00 -47.02 -25.14
CA GLY A 69 -30.90 -47.75 -26.42
C GLY A 69 -29.77 -47.28 -27.34
N THR A 70 -28.69 -46.70 -26.81
CA THR A 70 -27.51 -46.26 -27.59
C THR A 70 -26.20 -46.93 -27.20
N GLY A 71 -26.16 -47.70 -26.10
CA GLY A 71 -24.93 -48.29 -25.55
C GLY A 71 -23.94 -47.27 -24.96
N ARG A 72 -24.30 -45.97 -24.90
CA ARG A 72 -23.46 -44.88 -24.40
C ARG A 72 -23.95 -44.35 -23.05
N ALA A 73 -23.05 -43.73 -22.28
CA ALA A 73 -23.40 -43.00 -21.06
C ALA A 73 -24.45 -41.90 -21.33
N ARG A 74 -25.29 -41.57 -20.34
CA ARG A 74 -26.35 -40.57 -20.48
C ARG A 74 -25.75 -39.16 -20.49
N GLN A 75 -26.18 -38.31 -21.43
CA GLN A 75 -25.67 -36.94 -21.56
C GLN A 75 -26.81 -35.94 -21.79
N GLY A 76 -26.71 -34.80 -21.11
CA GLY A 76 -27.69 -33.71 -21.21
C GLY A 76 -27.28 -32.62 -22.21
N SER A 77 -25.99 -32.30 -22.29
CA SER A 77 -25.45 -31.28 -23.20
C SER A 77 -23.96 -31.50 -23.43
N ILE A 78 -23.47 -31.13 -24.63
CA ILE A 78 -22.03 -31.09 -24.95
C ILE A 78 -21.26 -30.02 -24.17
N ARG A 79 -21.95 -29.07 -23.54
CA ARG A 79 -21.34 -28.00 -22.73
C ARG A 79 -21.05 -28.40 -21.28
N SER A 80 -21.40 -29.63 -20.90
CA SER A 80 -21.27 -30.06 -19.51
C SER A 80 -19.79 -30.17 -19.10
N PRO A 81 -19.45 -29.99 -17.82
CA PRO A 81 -18.05 -29.83 -17.37
C PRO A 81 -17.12 -31.01 -17.69
N GLN A 82 -17.68 -32.22 -17.74
CA GLN A 82 -16.94 -33.45 -18.09
C GLN A 82 -16.53 -33.53 -19.56
N TRP A 83 -17.10 -32.68 -20.43
CA TRP A 83 -16.76 -32.66 -21.86
C TRP A 83 -15.56 -31.75 -22.13
N VAL A 84 -14.74 -32.14 -23.10
CA VAL A 84 -13.70 -31.26 -23.67
C VAL A 84 -14.39 -30.03 -24.28
N GLY A 85 -13.96 -28.83 -23.87
CA GLY A 85 -14.61 -27.56 -24.26
C GLY A 85 -15.91 -27.26 -23.50
N GLY A 86 -16.25 -28.04 -22.48
CA GLY A 86 -17.36 -27.77 -21.56
C GLY A 86 -17.12 -26.55 -20.66
N GLY A 87 -18.18 -26.09 -20.00
CA GLY A 87 -18.08 -24.97 -19.06
C GLY A 87 -17.48 -25.38 -17.71
N VAL A 88 -16.81 -24.42 -17.04
CA VAL A 88 -16.18 -24.63 -15.74
C VAL A 88 -17.20 -24.51 -14.61
N VAL A 89 -17.13 -25.40 -13.61
CA VAL A 89 -17.95 -25.33 -12.38
C VAL A 89 -17.17 -24.62 -11.29
N PHE A 90 -17.82 -23.67 -10.60
CA PHE A 90 -17.24 -22.90 -9.48
C PHE A 90 -15.86 -22.30 -9.76
N GLY A 91 -15.63 -21.88 -11.00
CA GLY A 91 -14.42 -21.15 -11.33
C GLY A 91 -14.45 -19.70 -10.84
N PRO A 92 -13.34 -18.97 -11.03
CA PRO A 92 -13.21 -17.59 -10.59
C PRO A 92 -14.28 -16.69 -11.20
N THR A 93 -14.96 -15.91 -10.36
CA THR A 93 -15.97 -14.90 -10.76
C THR A 93 -15.52 -13.51 -10.33
N PRO A 94 -15.68 -12.46 -11.16
CA PRO A 94 -15.29 -11.12 -10.79
C PRO A 94 -15.94 -10.66 -9.48
N ARG A 95 -15.13 -10.14 -8.56
CA ARG A 95 -15.58 -9.67 -7.24
C ARG A 95 -14.67 -8.60 -6.70
N SER A 96 -15.22 -7.74 -5.83
CA SER A 96 -14.41 -6.90 -4.97
C SER A 96 -13.82 -7.73 -3.82
N TYR A 97 -12.57 -7.45 -3.47
CA TYR A 97 -11.92 -7.97 -2.26
C TYR A 97 -11.83 -6.92 -1.15
N ALA A 98 -12.23 -5.68 -1.44
CA ALA A 98 -12.14 -4.58 -0.50
C ALA A 98 -13.14 -4.74 0.65
N TYR A 99 -12.68 -4.44 1.85
CA TYR A 99 -13.51 -4.30 3.05
C TYR A 99 -13.00 -3.09 3.84
N LYS A 100 -13.81 -2.57 4.78
CA LYS A 100 -13.46 -1.34 5.52
C LYS A 100 -13.39 -1.63 7.02
N LEU A 101 -12.32 -1.13 7.64
CA LEU A 101 -12.19 -1.12 9.10
C LEU A 101 -12.83 0.14 9.70
N PRO A 102 -13.31 0.09 10.96
CA PRO A 102 -13.81 1.27 11.67
C PRO A 102 -12.78 2.41 11.70
N LYS A 103 -13.24 3.66 11.70
CA LYS A 103 -12.36 4.85 11.68
C LYS A 103 -11.34 4.85 12.83
N LYS A 104 -11.78 4.50 14.05
CA LYS A 104 -10.90 4.45 15.24
C LYS A 104 -9.78 3.42 15.09
N VAL A 105 -10.09 2.23 14.55
CA VAL A 105 -9.12 1.16 14.30
C VAL A 105 -8.08 1.59 13.26
N ARG A 106 -8.51 2.26 12.17
CA ARG A 106 -7.57 2.77 11.15
C ARG A 106 -6.63 3.84 11.69
N ARG A 107 -7.13 4.77 12.53
CA ARG A 107 -6.29 5.77 13.20
C ARG A 107 -5.28 5.12 14.14
N LEU A 108 -5.73 4.15 14.94
CA LEU A 108 -4.86 3.40 15.85
C LEU A 108 -3.77 2.65 15.09
N ALA A 109 -4.09 2.06 13.93
CA ALA A 109 -3.10 1.36 13.09
C ALA A 109 -1.98 2.28 12.60
N ILE A 110 -2.33 3.49 12.12
CA ILE A 110 -1.33 4.46 11.65
C ILE A 110 -0.45 4.94 12.82
N ARG A 111 -1.06 5.31 13.95
CA ARG A 111 -0.31 5.74 15.15
C ARG A 111 0.62 4.61 15.64
N SER A 112 0.14 3.36 15.67
CA SER A 112 0.95 2.21 16.08
C SER A 112 2.13 2.00 15.14
N ALA A 113 1.91 2.06 13.82
CA ALA A 113 2.97 1.89 12.84
C ALA A 113 4.02 3.01 12.90
N LEU A 114 3.61 4.27 13.07
CA LEU A 114 4.52 5.40 13.25
C LEU A 114 5.28 5.32 14.58
N SER A 115 4.63 4.88 15.65
CA SER A 115 5.28 4.71 16.95
C SER A 115 6.33 3.59 16.94
N MET A 116 6.07 2.46 16.26
CA MET A 116 7.08 1.42 16.03
C MET A 116 8.32 2.00 15.32
N LYS A 117 8.11 2.79 14.25
CA LYS A 117 9.21 3.44 13.53
C LYS A 117 9.96 4.47 14.37
N ALA A 118 9.25 5.20 15.22
CA ALA A 118 9.87 6.15 16.15
C ALA A 118 10.71 5.45 17.21
N ALA A 119 10.22 4.32 17.77
CA ALA A 119 10.94 3.54 18.77
C ALA A 119 12.23 2.89 18.24
N GLU A 120 12.31 2.64 16.92
CA GLU A 120 13.48 2.09 16.24
C GLU A 120 14.42 3.17 15.65
N ASP A 121 14.21 4.46 15.95
CA ASP A 121 14.96 5.60 15.40
C ASP A 121 14.97 5.67 13.85
N GLN A 122 13.95 5.10 13.22
CA GLN A 122 13.80 5.00 11.76
C GLN A 122 13.09 6.21 11.13
N ILE A 123 12.61 7.14 11.94
CA ILE A 123 12.06 8.41 11.48
C ILE A 123 13.19 9.45 11.46
N LYS A 124 13.36 10.12 10.32
CA LYS A 124 14.31 11.22 10.13
C LYS A 124 13.54 12.45 9.68
N VAL A 125 13.77 13.57 10.35
CA VAL A 125 13.10 14.83 10.02
C VAL A 125 14.09 15.73 9.31
N ILE A 126 13.67 16.31 8.18
CA ILE A 126 14.45 17.28 7.42
C ILE A 126 13.74 18.65 7.46
N GLU A 127 14.51 19.74 7.58
CA GLU A 127 13.94 21.08 7.66
C GLU A 127 13.11 21.43 6.42
N GLY A 128 13.60 21.06 5.24
CA GLY A 128 12.89 21.21 3.98
C GLY A 128 13.70 20.61 2.83
N LEU A 129 13.03 20.38 1.70
CA LEU A 129 13.63 19.83 0.49
C LEU A 129 13.42 20.79 -0.68
N ALA A 130 14.28 21.79 -0.82
CA ALA A 130 14.17 22.76 -1.89
C ALA A 130 15.07 22.36 -3.08
N PHE A 131 14.51 22.38 -4.30
CA PHE A 131 15.26 22.16 -5.53
C PHE A 131 14.90 23.23 -6.56
N GLU A 132 15.90 23.91 -7.12
CA GLU A 132 15.70 24.86 -8.23
C GLU A 132 15.24 24.16 -9.52
N ALA A 133 15.69 22.93 -9.73
CA ALA A 133 15.31 22.09 -10.86
C ALA A 133 15.20 20.62 -10.44
N PRO A 134 14.29 19.83 -11.03
CA PRO A 134 14.13 18.42 -10.68
C PRO A 134 15.38 17.62 -11.11
N LYS A 135 16.21 17.22 -10.15
CA LYS A 135 17.47 16.48 -10.36
C LYS A 135 17.56 15.28 -9.43
N THR A 136 17.43 14.09 -10.02
CA THR A 136 17.51 12.80 -9.29
C THR A 136 18.87 12.58 -8.61
N LYS A 137 19.96 13.05 -9.22
CA LYS A 137 21.31 12.96 -8.64
C LYS A 137 21.40 13.70 -7.31
N ALA A 138 20.89 14.93 -7.24
CA ALA A 138 20.89 15.73 -6.02
C ALA A 138 20.09 15.03 -4.90
N PHE A 139 18.94 14.43 -5.23
CA PHE A 139 18.16 13.66 -4.26
C PHE A 139 18.90 12.41 -3.77
N LYS A 140 19.59 11.70 -4.67
CA LYS A 140 20.41 10.53 -4.32
C LYS A 140 21.56 10.91 -3.38
N ASP A 141 22.19 12.06 -3.59
CA ASP A 141 23.26 12.56 -2.74
C ASP A 141 22.74 12.82 -1.31
N ILE A 142 21.53 13.40 -1.16
CA ILE A 142 20.87 13.59 0.15
C ILE A 142 20.62 12.25 0.86
N LEU A 143 20.05 11.27 0.15
CA LEU A 143 19.82 9.93 0.73
C LEU A 143 21.12 9.27 1.18
N THR A 144 22.21 9.48 0.44
CA THR A 144 23.53 8.93 0.76
C THR A 144 24.13 9.63 1.99
N ASN A 145 24.02 10.96 2.07
CA ASN A 145 24.50 11.74 3.21
C ASN A 145 23.78 11.37 4.51
N LEU A 146 22.49 11.05 4.43
CA LEU A 146 21.67 10.60 5.55
C LEU A 146 21.75 9.07 5.80
N ASN A 147 22.56 8.36 5.00
CA ASN A 147 22.72 6.90 5.05
C ASN A 147 21.38 6.12 5.02
N LEU A 148 20.49 6.54 4.11
CA LEU A 148 19.14 5.98 4.01
C LEU A 148 19.06 4.88 2.95
N GLY A 149 18.45 3.76 3.32
CA GLY A 149 18.17 2.64 2.42
C GLY A 149 16.81 2.77 1.74
N LYS A 150 15.92 1.79 1.96
CA LYS A 150 14.56 1.81 1.44
C LYS A 150 13.72 2.83 2.21
N THR A 151 13.44 3.96 1.59
CA THR A 151 12.94 5.17 2.28
C THR A 151 11.55 5.59 1.80
N LEU A 152 10.64 5.84 2.72
CA LEU A 152 9.40 6.56 2.47
C LEU A 152 9.65 8.05 2.69
N VAL A 153 9.44 8.85 1.65
CA VAL A 153 9.58 10.31 1.71
C VAL A 153 8.20 10.92 1.80
N VAL A 154 7.96 11.68 2.86
CA VAL A 154 6.71 12.43 3.06
C VAL A 154 7.02 13.90 2.84
N LEU A 155 6.41 14.45 1.78
CA LEU A 155 6.56 15.85 1.37
C LEU A 155 5.25 16.59 1.54
N GLU A 156 5.35 17.90 1.66
CA GLU A 156 4.26 18.84 1.40
C GLU A 156 3.74 18.74 -0.05
N GLY A 157 2.42 18.81 -0.23
CA GLY A 157 1.75 18.55 -1.51
C GLY A 157 2.09 19.51 -2.65
N ASP A 158 2.74 20.63 -2.40
CA ASP A 158 3.13 21.65 -3.38
C ASP A 158 4.58 21.53 -3.88
N ASN A 159 5.37 20.58 -3.36
CA ASN A 159 6.79 20.43 -3.71
C ASN A 159 7.04 19.48 -4.90
N ASP A 160 6.61 19.91 -6.08
CA ASP A 160 6.73 19.16 -7.33
C ASP A 160 8.19 18.81 -7.70
N ASN A 161 9.13 19.73 -7.46
CA ASN A 161 10.52 19.51 -7.83
C ASN A 161 11.16 18.38 -7.00
N ALA A 162 10.87 18.31 -5.70
CA ALA A 162 11.32 17.22 -4.85
C ALA A 162 10.64 15.90 -5.24
N TYR A 163 9.33 15.91 -5.49
CA TYR A 163 8.59 14.73 -5.95
C TYR A 163 9.17 14.16 -7.26
N LEU A 164 9.39 15.00 -8.27
CA LEU A 164 9.96 14.61 -9.56
C LEU A 164 11.39 14.10 -9.43
N SER A 165 12.17 14.64 -8.49
CA SER A 165 13.56 14.21 -8.24
C SER A 165 13.64 12.84 -7.58
N ALA A 166 12.65 12.47 -6.76
CA ALA A 166 12.67 11.23 -5.99
C ALA A 166 11.93 10.06 -6.65
N ARG A 167 10.86 10.31 -7.42
CA ARG A 167 9.95 9.27 -7.95
C ARG A 167 10.59 8.16 -8.79
N ASN A 168 11.74 8.44 -9.41
CA ASN A 168 12.41 7.48 -10.31
C ASN A 168 13.39 6.55 -9.56
N LEU A 169 13.64 6.79 -8.27
CA LEU A 169 14.55 5.98 -7.47
C LEU A 169 13.80 4.71 -6.98
N PRO A 170 14.30 3.49 -7.24
CA PRO A 170 13.56 2.25 -6.96
C PRO A 170 13.35 1.98 -5.47
N ASN A 171 14.25 2.46 -4.63
CA ASN A 171 14.22 2.26 -3.18
C ASN A 171 13.41 3.35 -2.46
N VAL A 172 12.88 4.33 -3.18
CA VAL A 172 12.19 5.48 -2.60
C VAL A 172 10.76 5.51 -3.08
N LYS A 173 9.85 5.83 -2.18
CA LYS A 173 8.49 6.23 -2.54
C LYS A 173 8.21 7.57 -1.92
N VAL A 174 7.64 8.44 -2.73
CA VAL A 174 7.19 9.75 -2.29
C VAL A 174 5.69 9.69 -2.08
N ILE A 175 5.24 10.21 -0.96
CA ILE A 175 3.84 10.44 -0.65
C ILE A 175 3.65 11.86 -0.12
N ASP A 176 2.44 12.35 -0.31
CA ASP A 176 1.93 13.60 0.25
C ASP A 176 1.57 13.39 1.74
N GLU A 177 1.69 14.44 2.55
CA GLU A 177 1.36 14.47 3.98
C GLU A 177 -0.07 14.01 4.31
N HIS A 178 -1.02 14.16 3.39
CA HIS A 178 -2.41 13.69 3.54
C HIS A 178 -2.59 12.20 3.20
N ASN A 179 -1.62 11.58 2.54
CA ASN A 179 -1.72 10.22 2.00
C ASN A 179 -0.89 9.18 2.77
N VAL A 180 -0.48 9.51 4.00
CA VAL A 180 0.21 8.59 4.91
C VAL A 180 -0.68 7.38 5.23
N ASN A 181 -0.16 6.19 4.95
CA ASN A 181 -0.89 4.94 5.10
C ASN A 181 -0.04 3.85 5.76
N VAL A 182 -0.71 2.89 6.38
CA VAL A 182 -0.08 1.84 7.19
C VAL A 182 0.83 0.95 6.34
N LEU A 183 0.40 0.58 5.13
CA LEU A 183 1.17 -0.31 4.27
C LEU A 183 2.52 0.30 3.87
N ASP A 184 2.54 1.59 3.53
CA ASP A 184 3.78 2.27 3.14
C ASP A 184 4.70 2.45 4.35
N VAL A 185 4.17 2.90 5.49
CA VAL A 185 4.95 3.05 6.74
C VAL A 185 5.62 1.73 7.15
N VAL A 186 4.94 0.60 7.00
CA VAL A 186 5.48 -0.73 7.33
C VAL A 186 6.43 -1.28 6.24
N ASN A 187 6.17 -0.99 4.96
CA ASN A 187 6.95 -1.55 3.85
C ASN A 187 8.32 -0.89 3.67
N TYR A 188 8.48 0.36 4.09
CA TYR A 188 9.74 1.09 3.99
C TYR A 188 10.49 1.03 5.33
N ASP A 189 11.82 0.97 5.27
CA ASP A 189 12.67 0.79 6.45
C ASP A 189 12.76 2.11 7.21
N THR A 190 13.02 3.19 6.50
CA THR A 190 13.14 4.54 7.06
C THR A 190 12.08 5.48 6.52
N ILE A 191 11.69 6.48 7.32
CA ILE A 191 10.77 7.54 6.93
C ILE A 191 11.55 8.85 6.97
N LEU A 192 11.61 9.54 5.83
CA LEU A 192 12.11 10.91 5.73
C LEU A 192 10.92 11.85 5.59
N ILE A 193 10.70 12.70 6.59
CA ILE A 193 9.56 13.63 6.62
C ILE A 193 10.07 15.08 6.70
N THR A 194 9.50 15.98 5.91
CA THR A 194 9.78 17.42 6.07
C THR A 194 9.12 17.93 7.34
N LYS A 195 9.71 18.96 7.96
CA LYS A 195 9.13 19.57 9.17
C LYS A 195 7.69 20.04 8.94
N GLN A 196 7.41 20.64 7.79
CA GLN A 196 6.07 21.10 7.42
C GLN A 196 5.08 19.93 7.26
N ALA A 197 5.49 18.84 6.58
CA ALA A 197 4.65 17.66 6.45
C ALA A 197 4.39 16.98 7.81
N LEU A 198 5.36 17.00 8.73
CA LEU A 198 5.21 16.44 10.07
C LEU A 198 4.10 17.14 10.86
N GLU A 199 4.06 18.48 10.84
CA GLU A 199 3.02 19.27 11.54
C GLU A 199 1.63 18.91 11.02
N THR A 200 1.46 18.83 9.69
CA THR A 200 0.17 18.43 9.07
C THR A 200 -0.24 16.99 9.41
N VAL A 201 0.72 16.06 9.45
CA VAL A 201 0.46 14.66 9.83
C VAL A 201 0.02 14.59 11.30
N GLU A 202 0.64 15.36 12.18
CA GLU A 202 0.26 15.44 13.59
C GLU A 202 -1.15 15.99 13.76
N GLU A 203 -1.53 17.05 13.05
CA GLU A 203 -2.89 17.61 13.08
C GLU A 203 -3.94 16.62 12.57
N ALA A 204 -3.66 15.92 11.46
CA ALA A 204 -4.58 14.95 10.87
C ALA A 204 -4.82 13.72 11.76
N LEU A 205 -3.80 13.36 12.56
CA LEU A 205 -3.81 12.19 13.42
C LEU A 205 -4.17 12.49 14.87
N ALA A 206 -4.30 13.74 15.29
CA ALA A 206 -4.86 14.13 16.60
C ALA A 206 -6.31 13.60 16.79
#